data_AF-A0AAV3BM63-F1
#
_entry.id   AF-A0AAV3BM63-F1
#
_cell.length_a   1.000
_cell.length_b   1.000
_cell.length_c   1.000
_cell.angle_alpha   90.00
_cell.angle_beta   90.00
_cell.angle_gamma   90.00
#
_symmetry.space_group_name_H-M   'P 1'
#
loop_
_entity.id
_entity.type
_entity.pdbx_description
1 polymer ?
#
loop_
_entity_poly.entity_id
_entity_poly.type
_entity_poly.pdbx_seq_one_letter_code
_entity_poly.pdbx_strand_id
1 'polypeptide(L)' 'MILKEIRKRSGLKVSKIALELGVSREHYYQLEKGNTKLTKDKIEVLSKLFNVSKKEIRDGVKNGRSF' A
#
# COMPACT_ATOMS: atom_id res chain seq x y z
N MET A 1 -1.62 -3.33 10.19
CA MET A 1 -2.03 -3.55 8.78
C MET A 1 -0.84 -4.06 8.00
N ILE A 2 -1.06 -5.07 7.18
CA ILE A 2 -0.03 -5.73 6.37
C ILE A 2 0.68 -4.76 5.42
N LEU A 3 -0.03 -3.78 4.84
CA LEU A 3 0.60 -2.84 3.89
C LEU A 3 1.75 -2.04 4.52
N LYS A 4 1.57 -1.63 5.79
CA LYS A 4 2.61 -0.96 6.58
C LYS A 4 3.79 -1.88 6.87
N GLU A 5 3.54 -3.17 7.06
CA GLU A 5 4.59 -4.17 7.30
C GLU A 5 5.38 -4.50 6.03
N ILE A 6 4.70 -4.61 4.89
CA ILE A 6 5.33 -4.77 3.57
C ILE A 6 6.24 -3.56 3.31
N ARG A 7 5.75 -2.34 3.55
CA ARG A 7 6.59 -1.15 3.42
C ARG A 7 7.80 -1.20 4.33
N LYS A 8 7.63 -1.51 5.62
CA LYS A 8 8.76 -1.61 6.56
C LYS A 8 9.80 -2.63 6.09
N ARG A 9 9.37 -3.81 5.62
CA ARG A 9 10.24 -4.86 5.06
C ARG A 9 10.98 -4.40 3.80
N SER A 10 10.34 -3.61 2.95
CA SER A 10 10.97 -3.07 1.73
C SER A 10 12.04 -2.01 1.99
N GLY A 11 12.09 -1.42 3.19
CA GLY A 11 12.97 -0.29 3.50
C GLY A 11 12.61 1.03 2.79
N LEU A 12 11.54 1.06 1.98
CA LEU A 12 11.15 2.24 1.21
C LEU A 12 10.53 3.32 2.11
N LYS A 13 10.96 4.56 1.87
CA LYS A 13 10.38 5.75 2.52
C LYS A 13 9.00 6.04 1.94
N VAL A 14 8.07 6.47 2.80
CA VAL A 14 6.71 6.87 2.41
C VAL A 14 6.71 7.95 1.33
N SER A 15 7.65 8.91 1.40
CA SER A 15 7.78 9.97 0.38
C SER A 15 8.03 9.41 -1.03
N LYS A 16 8.91 8.41 -1.15
CA LYS A 16 9.20 7.76 -2.43
C LYS A 16 7.97 7.04 -2.97
N ILE A 17 7.30 6.26 -2.12
CA ILE A 17 6.13 5.48 -2.55
C ILE A 17 4.96 6.39 -2.93
N ALA A 18 4.74 7.47 -2.18
CA ALA A 18 3.70 8.44 -2.47
C ALA A 18 3.94 9.15 -3.81
N LEU A 19 5.20 9.50 -4.12
CA LEU A 19 5.60 10.08 -5.40
C LEU A 19 5.31 9.13 -6.56
N GLU A 20 5.73 7.87 -6.46
CA GLU A 20 5.48 6.84 -7.49
C GLU A 20 4.00 6.55 -7.72
N LEU A 21 3.18 6.72 -6.68
CA LEU A 21 1.73 6.56 -6.76
C LEU A 21 1.00 7.83 -7.22
N GLY A 22 1.69 8.96 -7.36
CA GLY A 22 1.07 10.25 -7.66
C GLY A 22 0.08 10.72 -6.58
N VAL A 23 0.36 10.44 -5.31
CA VAL A 23 -0.50 10.82 -4.17
C VAL A 23 0.28 11.58 -3.09
N SER A 24 -0.44 12.23 -2.19
CA SER A 24 0.18 12.82 -1.00
C SER A 24 0.65 11.75 -0.01
N ARG A 25 1.64 12.08 0.82
CA ARG A 25 2.09 11.20 1.93
C ARG A 25 0.95 10.85 2.87
N GLU A 26 0.06 11.80 3.14
CA GLU A 26 -1.13 11.60 3.96
C GLU A 26 -2.07 10.56 3.34
N HIS A 27 -2.38 10.68 2.04
CA HIS A 27 -3.19 9.70 1.32
C HIS A 27 -2.56 8.32 1.43
N TYR A 28 -1.24 8.21 1.27
CA TYR A 28 -0.55 6.94 1.47
C TYR A 28 -0.74 6.36 2.88
N TYR A 29 -0.64 7.18 3.93
CA TYR A 29 -0.94 6.73 5.29
C TYR A 29 -2.40 6.29 5.46
N GLN A 30 -3.36 6.91 4.78
CA GLN A 30 -4.75 6.45 4.78
C GLN A 30 -4.92 5.10 4.08
N LEU A 31 -4.13 4.80 3.04
CA LEU A 31 -4.05 3.46 2.44
C LEU A 31 -3.48 2.44 3.43
N GLU A 32 -2.40 2.78 4.16
CA GLU A 32 -1.83 1.92 5.21
C GLU A 32 -2.76 1.66 6.39
N LYS A 33 -3.69 2.59 6.66
CA LYS A 33 -4.72 2.46 7.69
C LYS A 33 -5.96 1.71 7.18
N GLY A 34 -6.10 1.51 5.87
CA GLY A 34 -7.28 0.93 5.25
C GLY A 34 -8.45 1.90 5.08
N ASN A 35 -8.28 3.16 5.45
CA ASN A 35 -9.33 4.19 5.36
C ASN A 35 -9.66 4.53 3.91
N THR A 36 -8.69 4.40 3.01
CA THR A 36 -8.87 4.60 1.58
C THR A 36 -8.72 3.29 0.82
N LYS A 37 -9.60 3.05 -0.17
CA LYS A 37 -9.57 1.86 -1.01
C LYS A 37 -8.43 1.95 -2.03
N LEU A 38 -7.70 0.84 -2.21
CA LEU A 38 -6.69 0.71 -3.25
C LEU A 38 -7.35 0.43 -4.61
N THR A 39 -7.05 1.25 -5.61
CA THR A 39 -7.47 1.03 -7.01
C THR A 39 -6.58 -0.01 -7.68
N LYS A 40 -7.03 -0.57 -8.82
CA LYS A 40 -6.26 -1.57 -9.58
C LYS A 40 -4.88 -1.04 -9.97
N ASP A 41 -4.79 0.22 -10.41
CA ASP A 41 -3.53 0.85 -10.83
C ASP A 41 -2.55 0.99 -9.66
N LYS A 42 -3.03 1.47 -8.51
CA LYS A 42 -2.20 1.59 -7.30
C LYS A 42 -1.71 0.22 -6.81
N ILE A 43 -2.54 -0.83 -6.91
CA ILE A 43 -2.13 -2.20 -6.57
C ILE A 43 -1.00 -2.66 -7.49
N GLU A 44 -1.07 -2.34 -8.77
CA GLU A 44 -0.02 -2.70 -9.72
C GLU A 44 1.29 -1.99 -9.44
N VAL A 45 1.25 -0.69 -9.20
CA VAL A 45 2.44 0.10 -8.84
C VAL A 45 3.06 -0.43 -7.54
N LEU A 46 2.24 -0.69 -6.51
CA LEU A 46 2.71 -1.22 -5.22
C LEU A 46 3.30 -2.64 -5.34
N SER A 47 2.68 -3.50 -6.15
CA SER A 47 3.18 -4.85 -6.41
C SER A 47 4.58 -4.81 -7.03
N LYS A 48 4.81 -3.89 -7.99
CA LYS A 48 6.12 -3.65 -8.61
C LYS A 48 7.13 -3.06 -7.61
N LEU A 49 6.74 -2.02 -6.86
CA LEU A 49 7.62 -1.34 -5.90
C LEU A 49 8.11 -2.24 -4.76
N PHE A 50 7.20 -3.07 -4.23
CA PHE A 50 7.51 -3.95 -3.11
C PHE A 50 8.00 -5.33 -3.55
N ASN A 51 7.97 -5.62 -4.85
CA ASN A 51 8.28 -6.93 -5.41
C ASN A 51 7.46 -8.07 -4.74
N VAL A 52 6.16 -7.83 -4.57
CA VAL A 52 5.21 -8.79 -3.99
C VAL A 52 4.02 -8.97 -4.90
N SER A 53 3.29 -10.08 -4.77
CA SER A 53 2.14 -10.35 -5.63
C SER A 53 1.00 -9.33 -5.44
N LYS A 54 0.25 -9.04 -6.51
CA LYS A 54 -0.97 -8.22 -6.44
C LYS A 54 -1.99 -8.78 -5.42
N LYS A 55 -2.00 -10.10 -5.22
CA LYS A 55 -2.83 -10.77 -4.21
C LYS A 55 -2.42 -10.38 -2.79
N GLU A 56 -1.13 -10.41 -2.49
CA GLU A 56 -0.60 -10.03 -1.18
C GLU A 56 -0.92 -8.57 -0.84
N ILE A 57 -0.81 -7.65 -1.81
CA ILE A 57 -1.23 -6.25 -1.65
C ILE A 57 -2.74 -6.14 -1.33
N ARG A 58 -3.59 -6.91 -2.03
CA ARG A 58 -5.05 -6.90 -1.82
C ARG A 58 -5.44 -7.46 -0.46
N ASP A 59 -4.88 -8.62 -0.11
CA ASP A 59 -5.18 -9.30 1.16
C ASP A 59 -4.65 -8.48 2.34
N GLY A 60 -3.56 -7.74 2.12
CA GLY A 60 -2.99 -6.83 3.09
C GLY A 60 -3.86 -5.65 3.50
N VAL A 61 -4.84 -5.29 2.66
CA VAL A 61 -5.85 -4.24 2.92
C VAL A 61 -7.10 -4.82 3.56
N LYS A 62 -7.44 -6.08 3.27
CA LYS A 62 -8.66 -6.73 3.78
C LYS A 62 -8.60 -7.02 5.28
N ASN A 63 -7.43 -7.38 5.82
CA ASN A 63 -7.26 -7.75 7.23
C ASN A 63 -7.38 -6.59 8.25
N GLY A 64 -7.87 -5.40 7.86
CA GLY A 64 -8.17 -4.31 8.80
C GLY A 64 -9.63 -3.87 8.82
N ARG A 65 -10.53 -4.62 8.15
CA ARG A 65 -11.98 -4.48 8.32
C ARG A 65 -12.58 -5.88 8.44
N SER A 66 -12.74 -6.36 9.68
CA SER A 66 -13.89 -7.22 9.98
C SER A 66 -15.14 -6.38 9.70
N PHE A 67 -15.92 -6.80 8.73
CA PHE A 67 -17.36 -6.60 8.79
C PHE A 67 -17.93 -7.69 9.68
#